data_AF-A0AAN0LW61-F1
#
_entry.id   AF-A0AAN0LW61-F1
#
_cell.length_a   1.000
_cell.length_b   1.000
_cell.length_c   1.000
_cell.angle_alpha   90.00
_cell.angle_beta   90.00
_cell.angle_gamma   90.00
#
_symmetry.space_group_name_H-M   'P 1'
#
loop_
_entity.id
_entity.type
_entity.pdbx_description
1 polymer ?
#
loop_
_entity_poly.entity_id
_entity_poly.type
_entity_poly.pdbx_seq_one_letter_code
_entity_poly.pdbx_strand_id
1 'polypeptide(L)'
;MLKGKDRTGIIAPTLLGLMGVEHRDIINDYQQSYINIKDRFQTMDPELNHRYMNLMKSEPEAIEQFPHAIHDRYGSFVSYLSTVGVDVTVQDQIVKKFTSK
;
A
#
# COMPACT_ATOMS: atom_id res chain seq x y z
N MET A 1 -12.59 -1.09 14.50
CA MET A 1 -11.95 -1.10 13.16
C MET A 1 -11.85 0.33 12.64
N LEU A 2 -10.65 0.87 12.50
CA LEU A 2 -10.45 2.17 11.84
C LEU A 2 -10.85 2.03 10.36
N LYS A 3 -12.06 2.52 10.00
CA LYS A 3 -12.63 2.55 8.65
C LYS A 3 -11.73 3.38 7.72
N GLY A 4 -10.64 2.82 7.23
CA GLY A 4 -9.72 3.52 6.33
C GLY A 4 -8.38 2.82 6.13
N LYS A 5 -7.92 2.03 7.11
CA LYS A 5 -6.56 1.47 7.06
C LYS A 5 -6.33 0.51 5.89
N ASP A 6 -7.20 -0.47 5.69
CA ASP A 6 -7.01 -1.49 4.65
C ASP A 6 -7.44 -1.03 3.25
N ARG A 7 -8.24 0.04 3.14
CA ARG A 7 -8.69 0.61 1.85
C ARG A 7 -7.82 1.78 1.37
N THR A 8 -7.26 2.57 2.29
CA THR A 8 -6.32 3.65 1.97
C THR A 8 -4.88 3.12 1.88
N GLY A 9 -4.54 2.08 2.67
CA GLY A 9 -3.19 1.49 2.70
C GLY A 9 -2.73 0.85 1.39
N ILE A 10 -3.66 0.48 0.50
CA ILE A 10 -3.33 -0.09 -0.81
C ILE A 10 -3.11 0.95 -1.91
N ILE A 11 -3.45 2.22 -1.66
CA ILE A 11 -3.35 3.28 -2.69
C ILE A 11 -1.89 3.53 -3.06
N ALA A 12 -1.00 3.70 -2.06
CA ALA A 12 0.43 3.90 -2.32
C ALA A 12 1.06 2.68 -3.05
N PRO A 13 0.85 1.43 -2.60
CA PRO A 13 1.24 0.23 -3.34
C PRO A 13 0.72 0.18 -4.78
N THR A 14 -0.53 0.59 -5.01
CA THR A 14 -1.14 0.63 -6.35
C THR A 14 -0.44 1.64 -7.25
N LEU A 15 -0.11 2.83 -6.73
CA LEU A 15 0.62 3.86 -7.47
C LEU A 15 2.06 3.42 -7.78
N LEU A 16 2.76 2.81 -6.81
CA LEU A 16 4.10 2.26 -7.02
C LEU A 16 4.09 1.15 -8.08
N GLY A 17 3.13 0.23 -8.00
CA GLY A 17 2.94 -0.83 -9.00
C GLY A 17 2.62 -0.27 -10.39
N LEU A 18 1.84 0.81 -10.46
CA LEU A 18 1.57 1.51 -11.73
C LEU A 18 2.84 2.13 -12.33
N MET A 19 3.78 2.59 -11.50
CA MET A 19 5.08 3.13 -11.93
C MET A 19 6.10 2.03 -12.27
N GLY A 20 5.73 0.75 -12.16
CA GLY A 20 6.61 -0.38 -12.45
C GLY A 20 7.60 -0.71 -11.33
N VAL A 21 7.32 -0.30 -10.09
CA VAL A 21 8.15 -0.67 -8.94
C VAL A 21 8.00 -2.16 -8.64
N GLU A 22 9.11 -2.83 -8.33
CA GLU A 22 9.16 -4.25 -7.99
C GLU A 22 8.31 -4.56 -6.75
N HIS A 23 7.63 -5.71 -6.74
CA HIS A 23 6.75 -6.11 -5.64
C HIS A 23 7.46 -6.11 -4.29
N ARG A 24 8.74 -6.53 -4.26
CA ARG A 24 9.56 -6.57 -3.04
C ARG A 24 9.78 -5.16 -2.45
N ASP A 25 9.98 -4.17 -3.31
CA ASP A 25 10.21 -2.78 -2.88
C ASP A 25 8.91 -2.14 -2.39
N ILE A 26 7.78 -2.46 -3.01
CA ILE A 26 6.44 -2.06 -2.55
C ILE A 26 6.16 -2.61 -1.14
N ILE A 27 6.45 -3.89 -0.92
CA ILE A 27 6.27 -4.55 0.38
C ILE A 27 7.19 -3.89 1.42
N ASN A 28 8.45 -3.66 1.08
CA ASN A 28 9.41 -3.03 1.98
C ASN A 28 8.99 -1.60 2.36
N ASP A 29 8.53 -0.77 1.40
CA ASP A 29 8.05 0.59 1.67
C ASP A 29 6.88 0.61 2.68
N TYR A 30 5.94 -0.32 2.51
CA TYR A 30 4.82 -0.47 3.44
C TYR A 30 5.29 -0.93 4.83
N GLN A 31 6.20 -1.91 4.90
CA GLN A 31 6.77 -2.39 6.16
C GLN A 31 7.53 -1.27 6.91
N GLN A 32 8.29 -0.43 6.20
CA GLN A 32 8.96 0.73 6.80
C GLN A 32 7.95 1.75 7.35
N SER A 33 6.84 1.98 6.64
CA SER A 33 5.76 2.83 7.15
C SER A 33 5.20 2.31 8.48
N TYR A 34 5.04 0.99 8.63
CA TYR A 34 4.61 0.38 9.89
C TYR A 34 5.64 0.55 11.02
N ILE A 35 6.93 0.33 10.74
CA ILE A 35 8.02 0.51 11.72
C ILE A 35 8.08 1.97 12.20
N ASN A 36 8.07 2.93 11.27
CA ASN A 36 8.11 4.36 11.60
C ASN A 36 6.93 4.80 12.49
N ILE A 37 5.74 4.26 12.21
CA ILE A 37 4.55 4.51 13.03
C ILE A 37 4.71 3.90 14.41
N LYS A 38 5.16 2.64 14.49
CA LYS A 38 5.42 1.94 15.76
C LYS A 38 6.40 2.73 16.63
N ASP A 39 7.48 3.23 16.04
CA ASP A 39 8.53 3.96 16.75
C ASP A 39 8.04 5.30 17.33
N ARG A 40 7.15 6.00 16.62
CA ARG A 40 6.48 7.22 17.13
C ARG A 40 5.61 6.98 18.36
N PHE A 41 5.14 5.75 18.55
CA PHE A 41 4.27 5.38 19.66
C PHE A 41 5.01 4.71 20.83
N GLN A 42 6.33 4.55 20.75
CA GLN A 42 7.13 3.95 21.83
C GLN A 42 7.09 4.74 23.14
N THR A 43 6.81 6.04 23.09
CA THR A 43 6.73 6.92 24.27
C THR A 43 5.32 6.99 24.88
N MET A 44 4.32 6.32 24.29
CA MET A 44 2.97 6.23 24.86
C MET A 44 2.91 5.21 25.99
N ASP A 45 1.88 5.35 26.81
CA ASP A 45 1.49 4.33 27.80
C ASP A 45 1.48 2.92 27.16
N PRO A 46 2.14 1.90 27.76
CA PRO A 46 2.29 0.59 27.15
C PRO A 46 0.97 -0.14 26.84
N GLU A 47 -0.06 0.03 27.68
CA GLU A 47 -1.37 -0.63 27.48
C GLU A 47 -2.12 0.03 26.33
N LEU A 48 -2.07 1.36 26.27
CA LEU A 48 -2.63 2.14 25.18
C LEU A 48 -1.89 1.86 23.86
N ASN A 49 -0.56 1.80 23.89
CA ASN A 49 0.29 1.45 22.75
C ASN A 49 -0.06 0.04 22.23
N HIS A 50 -0.19 -0.96 23.13
CA HIS A 50 -0.59 -2.31 22.74
C HIS A 50 -1.96 -2.35 22.04
N ARG A 51 -2.96 -1.63 22.57
CA ARG A 51 -4.29 -1.54 21.94
C ARG A 51 -4.24 -0.85 20.57
N TYR A 52 -3.51 0.26 20.45
CA TYR A 52 -3.34 0.94 19.16
C TYR A 52 -2.58 0.10 18.14
N MET A 53 -1.48 -0.55 18.54
CA MET A 53 -0.70 -1.41 17.66
C MET A 53 -1.47 -2.64 17.21
N ASN A 54 -2.37 -3.20 18.03
CA ASN A 54 -3.28 -4.27 17.60
C ASN A 54 -4.34 -3.78 16.60
N LEU A 55 -4.80 -2.52 16.73
CA LEU A 55 -5.67 -1.90 15.72
C LEU A 55 -4.90 -1.56 14.43
N MET A 56 -3.59 -1.28 14.55
CA MET A 56 -2.70 -0.89 13.45
C MET A 56 -1.93 -2.04 12.80
N LYS A 57 -1.89 -3.23 13.40
CA LYS A 57 -1.58 -4.48 12.71
C LYS A 57 -2.60 -4.68 11.59
N SER A 58 -2.26 -4.34 10.36
CA SER A 58 -2.75 -5.14 9.25
C SER A 58 -1.91 -6.39 9.35
N GLU A 59 -2.50 -7.58 9.20
CA GLU A 59 -1.68 -8.78 9.14
C GLU A 59 -0.62 -8.53 8.06
N PRO A 60 0.69 -8.57 8.38
CA PRO A 60 1.76 -8.33 7.41
C PRO A 60 1.59 -9.16 6.14
N GLU A 61 0.99 -10.33 6.31
CA GLU A 61 0.54 -11.25 5.27
C GLU A 61 -0.38 -10.59 4.22
N ALA A 62 -1.28 -9.69 4.62
CA ALA A 62 -2.24 -9.07 3.73
C ALA A 62 -1.58 -8.11 2.73
N ILE A 63 -0.56 -7.35 3.15
CA ILE A 63 0.16 -6.47 2.22
C ILE A 63 1.19 -7.25 1.40
N GLU A 64 1.83 -8.27 1.97
CA GLU A 64 2.73 -9.16 1.24
C GLU A 64 1.99 -9.85 0.09
N GLN A 65 0.76 -10.28 0.33
CA GLN A 65 -0.06 -10.93 -0.69
C GLN A 65 -0.67 -9.95 -1.70
N PHE A 66 -0.75 -8.65 -1.41
CA PHE A 66 -1.50 -7.72 -2.26
C PHE A 66 -0.92 -7.58 -3.69
N PRO A 67 0.38 -7.28 -3.89
CA PRO A 67 0.95 -7.23 -5.25
C PRO A 67 0.86 -8.57 -5.98
N HIS A 68 1.03 -9.68 -5.26
CA HIS A 68 0.87 -11.03 -5.82
C HIS A 68 -0.57 -11.28 -6.29
N ALA A 69 -1.57 -10.96 -5.47
CA ALA A 69 -2.97 -11.13 -5.82
C ALA A 69 -3.39 -10.27 -7.01
N ILE A 70 -2.84 -9.07 -7.15
CA ILE A 70 -3.06 -8.22 -8.33
C ILE A 70 -2.49 -8.87 -9.59
N HIS A 71 -1.24 -9.32 -9.52
CA HIS A 71 -0.59 -9.99 -10.65
C HIS A 71 -1.30 -11.29 -11.03
N ASP A 72 -1.65 -12.14 -10.07
CA ASP A 72 -2.28 -13.44 -10.33
C ASP A 72 -3.68 -13.30 -10.94
N ARG A 73 -4.43 -12.26 -10.56
CA ARG A 73 -5.82 -12.06 -11.02
C ARG A 73 -5.93 -11.17 -12.27
N TYR A 74 -5.04 -10.20 -12.44
CA TYR A 74 -5.15 -9.17 -13.47
C TYR A 74 -3.90 -9.09 -14.36
N GLY A 75 -2.81 -9.78 -14.03
CA GLY A 75 -1.53 -9.74 -14.74
C GLY A 75 -0.67 -8.51 -14.40
N SER A 76 -1.28 -7.35 -14.18
CA SER A 76 -0.56 -6.13 -13.80
C SER A 76 -1.45 -5.11 -13.10
N PHE A 77 -0.83 -4.14 -12.43
CA PHE A 77 -1.53 -2.97 -11.89
C PHE A 77 -2.20 -2.12 -12.97
N VAL A 78 -1.60 -2.02 -14.16
CA VAL A 78 -2.18 -1.33 -15.32
C VAL A 78 -3.48 -1.99 -15.73
N SER A 79 -3.46 -3.32 -15.90
CA SER A 79 -4.63 -4.13 -16.27
C SER A 79 -5.70 -4.06 -15.19
N TYR A 80 -5.33 -4.17 -13.91
CA TYR A 80 -6.26 -4.01 -12.79
C TYR A 80 -6.97 -2.65 -12.84
N LEU A 81 -6.23 -1.55 -12.98
CA LEU A 81 -6.79 -0.20 -13.05
C LEU A 81 -7.74 -0.03 -14.24
N SER A 82 -7.41 -0.60 -15.39
CA SER A 82 -8.32 -0.62 -16.54
C SER A 82 -9.60 -1.40 -16.27
N THR A 83 -9.55 -2.52 -15.54
CA THR A 83 -10.77 -3.28 -15.19
C THR A 83 -11.72 -2.54 -14.24
N VAL A 84 -11.20 -1.62 -13.42
CA VAL A 84 -12.02 -0.81 -12.50
C VAL A 84 -12.40 0.56 -13.09
N GLY A 85 -12.11 0.80 -14.37
CA GLY A 85 -12.55 1.98 -15.12
C GLY A 85 -11.57 3.15 -15.15
N VAL A 86 -10.31 2.95 -14.74
CA VAL A 86 -9.25 3.94 -14.89
C VAL A 86 -8.51 3.65 -16.19
N ASP A 87 -8.81 4.40 -17.25
CA ASP A 87 -8.21 4.17 -18.56
C ASP A 87 -6.72 4.54 -18.61
N VAL A 88 -6.03 4.01 -19.62
CA VAL A 88 -4.57 4.17 -19.78
C VAL A 88 -4.12 5.62 -19.95
N THR A 89 -4.96 6.51 -20.48
CA THR A 89 -4.62 7.93 -20.62
C THR A 89 -4.56 8.61 -19.25
N VAL A 90 -5.51 8.30 -18.36
CA VAL A 90 -5.49 8.77 -16.97
C VAL A 90 -4.30 8.18 -16.22
N GLN A 91 -4.02 6.89 -16.42
CA GLN A 91 -2.86 6.22 -15.81
C GLN A 91 -1.54 6.90 -16.23
N ASP A 92 -1.35 7.21 -17.52
CA ASP A 92 -0.17 7.90 -18.02
C ASP A 92 -0.02 9.30 -17.42
N GLN A 93 -1.12 10.03 -17.24
CA GLN A 93 -1.09 11.34 -16.58
C GLN A 93 -0.65 11.23 -15.12
N ILE A 94 -1.12 10.21 -14.41
CA ILE A 94 -0.69 9.91 -13.04
C ILE A 94 0.82 9.63 -13.03
N VAL A 95 1.30 8.69 -13.84
CA VAL A 95 2.73 8.33 -13.91
C VAL A 95 3.58 9.55 -14.23
N LYS A 96 3.21 10.34 -15.24
CA LYS A 96 3.92 11.59 -15.57
C LYS A 96 3.99 12.53 -14.39
N LYS A 97 2.91 12.72 -13.64
CA LYS A 97 2.88 13.65 -12.50
C LYS A 97 3.82 13.23 -11.36
N PHE A 98 4.03 11.93 -11.16
CA PHE A 98 4.91 11.41 -10.11
C PHE A 98 6.37 11.24 -10.55
N THR A 99 6.65 11.21 -11.85
CA THR A 99 7.99 10.98 -12.40
C THR A 99 8.61 12.19 -13.10
N SER A 100 7.82 13.22 -13.41
CA SER A 100 8.33 14.48 -13.97
C SER A 100 8.99 15.29 -12.84
N LYS A 101 10.28 15.62 -13.04
CA LYS A 101 11.05 16.53 -12.17
C LYS A 101 10.62 17.99 -12.36
#